data_AF-A0A971CYA3-F1
#
_entry.id   AF-A0A971CYA3-F1
#
_cell.length_a   1.000
_cell.length_b   1.000
_cell.length_c   1.000
_cell.angle_alpha   90.00
_cell.angle_beta   90.00
_cell.angle_gamma   90.00
#
_symmetry.space_group_name_H-M   'P 1'
#
loop_
_entity.id
_entity.type
_entity.pdbx_description
1 polymer ?
#
loop_
_entity_poly.entity_id
_entity_poly.type
_entity_poly.pdbx_seq_one_letter_code
_entity_poly.pdbx_strand_id
1 'polypeptide(L)'
;MAKEQETKTRSNNRQSAGKGRSKGSGRGRSRQGNTRNSRDKVEQQEVVLVPPPKYRKGSMRIVPLGGLGEIGRNMNVIEYNGHILLIDCGVLFPEEEQPGVDLILPDFSYIKDRLDEVDALVLTHGHEDHIGGVPYLLKLRPDIPLIGSKLTLAFVDAKCKEHRLNPTKVEVEGRDKLKVGPFTLEFITVTHSIPDALAVSVKTPAGHIIDTGDMKLDQLPLDHKITDLREFSRLGEQGVDLLMVDSTNAEVPGFVKPETTIGPALDRAFAEATRKIIVASFSSHVHRVQQVVDAAHKNGRKVVFVGRSMVRNMGIASDLGYLHLPENTVVDLKQAHDIQDDKIVYMCTGSQGEPMAALGRIADGTHRDITVNEFDTVVLASSLIPGNEHGVYRVINKLIRMGARVINKDNAAIHVSGHADEGELLYFYNIVQPKCAMPIHGENRHLVANGLIAVKTGVDPQNVVLAEDGDVVDLYHGQAAVVGSVPCGYVYVDGDSVGELTDDELEKRRILGSEGFVSAFAVVDTESSDVVSGPKIFLNAVAEDESEFVKVREQITQQLQDAMMQGTRSTYQLQQIMRRTLGGWVSRKLHRRPMIVPVVADLAQDVQKQD
;
A
#
# COMPACT_ATOMS: atom_id res chain seq x y z
N MET A 1 -59.58 33.09 -8.51
CA MET A 1 -60.30 34.06 -7.65
C MET A 1 -59.96 33.69 -6.21
N ALA A 2 -59.25 34.53 -5.45
CA ALA A 2 -59.71 35.77 -4.81
C ALA A 2 -60.49 35.48 -3.50
N LYS A 3 -60.26 36.17 -2.36
CA LYS A 3 -59.29 37.26 -2.08
C LYS A 3 -59.00 37.37 -0.57
N GLU A 4 -57.93 38.10 -0.27
CA GLU A 4 -57.63 38.90 0.93
C GLU A 4 -58.73 39.09 2.01
N GLN A 5 -58.30 39.21 3.28
CA GLN A 5 -58.31 40.54 3.92
C GLN A 5 -57.19 40.73 4.95
N GLU A 6 -56.59 41.92 4.95
CA GLU A 6 -55.54 42.36 5.87
C GLU A 6 -56.14 42.96 7.17
N THR A 7 -55.30 43.17 8.20
CA THR A 7 -55.34 44.45 8.93
C THR A 7 -53.95 44.91 9.37
N LYS A 8 -53.40 45.89 8.61
CA LYS A 8 -52.65 47.11 9.01
C LYS A 8 -51.99 47.15 10.41
N THR A 9 -50.81 47.78 10.56
CA THR A 9 -50.69 49.26 10.60
C THR A 9 -49.25 49.78 10.32
N ARG A 10 -49.11 51.08 10.00
CA ARG A 10 -47.86 51.84 9.70
C ARG A 10 -47.64 52.90 10.80
N SER A 11 -46.54 53.63 11.00
CA SER A 11 -45.39 54.10 10.18
C SER A 11 -44.28 54.62 11.15
N ASN A 12 -43.16 55.30 10.81
CA ASN A 12 -42.69 55.94 9.57
C ASN A 12 -41.15 56.08 9.50
N ASN A 13 -40.68 56.61 8.37
CA ASN A 13 -39.31 56.98 7.97
C ASN A 13 -38.95 58.45 8.31
N ARG A 14 -37.70 58.78 8.74
CA ARG A 14 -36.87 59.91 8.19
C ARG A 14 -35.48 60.18 8.84
N GLN A 15 -34.45 60.03 7.99
CA GLN A 15 -33.29 60.93 7.72
C GLN A 15 -32.72 61.92 8.79
N SER A 16 -31.43 61.77 9.10
CA SER A 16 -30.34 62.78 8.92
C SER A 16 -28.98 62.08 9.21
N ALA A 17 -27.83 62.27 8.55
CA ALA A 17 -27.17 63.31 7.74
C ALA A 17 -25.98 63.97 8.48
N GLY A 18 -24.75 63.47 8.26
CA GLY A 18 -23.51 64.03 8.79
C GLY A 18 -22.32 63.80 7.83
N LYS A 19 -21.56 64.85 7.50
CA LYS A 19 -20.51 64.83 6.45
C LYS A 19 -19.10 64.70 7.03
N GLY A 20 -18.26 63.88 6.39
CA GLY A 20 -16.80 63.97 6.44
C GLY A 20 -16.22 64.04 5.02
N ARG A 21 -15.22 64.88 4.77
CA ARG A 21 -14.69 65.16 3.42
C ARG A 21 -13.17 65.32 3.46
N SER A 22 -12.48 64.65 2.55
CA SER A 22 -11.21 65.13 1.97
C SER A 22 -11.12 64.69 0.51
N LYS A 23 -10.22 65.31 -0.28
CA LYS A 23 -10.08 65.08 -1.74
C LYS A 23 -8.71 64.51 -2.05
N GLY A 24 -8.64 63.60 -3.02
CA GLY A 24 -7.41 63.23 -3.75
C GLY A 24 -7.76 62.99 -5.21
N SER A 25 -6.94 63.45 -6.16
CA SER A 25 -7.35 63.58 -7.57
C SER A 25 -6.35 63.03 -8.59
N GLY A 26 -6.87 62.20 -9.50
CA GLY A 26 -6.61 62.38 -10.93
C GLY A 26 -5.81 61.30 -11.67
N ARG A 27 -6.18 61.17 -12.95
CA ARG A 27 -5.44 60.54 -14.07
C ARG A 27 -5.08 59.06 -13.92
N GLY A 28 -5.88 58.22 -14.57
CA GLY A 28 -5.39 56.92 -15.04
C GLY A 28 -4.27 57.08 -16.08
N ARG A 29 -3.35 56.11 -16.12
CA ARG A 29 -2.35 55.96 -17.18
C ARG A 29 -2.01 54.48 -17.31
N SER A 30 -2.11 53.93 -18.51
CA SER A 30 -1.78 52.53 -18.78
C SER A 30 -0.27 52.28 -18.66
N ARG A 31 0.09 51.13 -18.09
CA ARG A 31 1.43 50.55 -18.21
C ARG A 31 1.37 49.03 -17.99
N GLN A 32 1.79 48.27 -19.00
CA GLN A 32 2.16 46.88 -18.82
C GLN A 32 3.44 46.80 -17.96
N GLY A 33 3.60 45.76 -17.15
CA GLY A 33 4.77 45.56 -16.30
C GLY A 33 4.89 44.13 -15.82
N ASN A 34 5.92 43.43 -16.30
CA ASN A 34 6.26 42.03 -16.03
C ASN A 34 5.86 41.49 -14.65
N THR A 35 4.92 40.54 -14.62
CA THR A 35 4.87 39.52 -13.57
C THR A 35 6.06 38.58 -13.74
N ARG A 36 7.13 38.78 -12.96
CA ARG A 36 8.15 37.75 -12.76
C ARG A 36 7.51 36.63 -11.94
N ASN A 37 7.40 35.43 -12.51
CA ASN A 37 7.10 34.23 -11.73
C ASN A 37 8.30 33.90 -10.82
N SER A 38 8.28 34.40 -9.59
CA SER A 38 8.87 33.66 -8.47
C SER A 38 8.06 32.37 -8.33
N ARG A 39 8.56 31.26 -8.89
CA ARG A 39 8.16 29.94 -8.41
C ARG A 39 8.78 29.80 -7.03
N ASP A 40 7.97 29.95 -6.01
CA ASP A 40 8.37 29.61 -4.66
C ASP A 40 8.81 28.15 -4.67
N LYS A 41 10.03 27.89 -4.19
CA LYS A 41 10.41 26.53 -3.82
C LYS A 41 9.57 26.19 -2.60
N VAL A 42 8.76 25.14 -2.70
CA VAL A 42 8.36 24.41 -1.50
C VAL A 42 9.64 23.73 -1.01
N GLU A 43 10.31 24.37 -0.05
CA GLU A 43 11.33 23.69 0.73
C GLU A 43 10.61 22.63 1.55
N GLN A 44 10.88 21.35 1.25
CA GLN A 44 10.50 20.27 2.14
C GLN A 44 11.17 20.56 3.48
N GLN A 45 10.37 20.81 4.52
CA GLN A 45 10.90 20.97 5.86
C GLN A 45 11.42 19.61 6.29
N GLU A 46 12.73 19.50 6.51
CA GLU A 46 13.31 18.33 7.18
C GLU A 46 12.62 18.20 8.55
N VAL A 47 11.81 17.15 8.70
CA VAL A 47 11.12 16.87 9.97
C VAL A 47 12.20 16.54 11.00
N VAL A 48 12.45 17.46 11.92
CA VAL A 48 13.45 17.28 12.97
C VAL A 48 12.92 16.25 13.97
N LEU A 49 13.19 14.98 13.68
CA LEU A 49 12.84 13.84 14.54
C LEU A 49 13.32 14.11 15.97
N VAL A 50 12.38 14.16 16.91
CA VAL A 50 12.69 14.30 18.34
C VAL A 50 12.98 12.89 18.86
N PRO A 51 14.22 12.54 19.20
CA PRO A 51 14.54 11.18 19.62
C PRO A 51 13.83 10.85 20.94
N PRO A 52 13.24 9.65 21.07
CA PRO A 52 12.45 9.28 22.23
C PRO A 52 13.31 9.23 23.51
N PRO A 53 12.72 9.49 24.69
CA PRO A 53 13.41 9.26 25.96
C PRO A 53 13.78 7.78 26.09
N LYS A 54 14.87 7.52 26.82
CA LYS A 54 15.26 6.17 27.23
C LYS A 54 14.08 5.45 27.88
N TYR A 55 13.87 4.19 27.53
CA TYR A 55 12.74 3.39 27.99
C TYR A 55 12.51 3.50 29.50
N ARG A 56 11.26 3.78 29.90
CA ARG A 56 10.86 3.98 31.28
C ARG A 56 10.48 2.64 31.90
N LYS A 57 11.30 2.14 32.82
CA LYS A 57 11.00 0.88 33.54
C LYS A 57 9.59 0.92 34.14
N GLY A 58 8.71 0.02 33.67
CA GLY A 58 7.30 -0.02 34.07
C GLY A 58 6.33 0.85 33.25
N SER A 59 6.70 1.35 32.06
CA SER A 59 5.73 1.62 30.98
C SER A 59 5.59 0.39 30.07
N MET A 60 4.52 0.32 29.29
CA MET A 60 4.57 -0.37 27.99
C MET A 60 5.00 0.66 26.95
N ARG A 61 5.78 0.24 25.95
CA ARG A 61 6.17 1.09 24.82
C ARG A 61 5.67 0.45 23.53
N ILE A 62 4.99 1.23 22.70
CA ILE A 62 4.44 0.82 21.42
C ILE A 62 5.19 1.60 20.33
N VAL A 63 5.69 0.89 19.32
CA VAL A 63 6.35 1.49 18.14
C VAL A 63 5.82 0.80 16.88
N PRO A 64 4.98 1.46 16.08
CA PRO A 64 4.61 0.98 14.75
C PRO A 64 5.80 1.09 13.79
N LEU A 65 6.00 0.08 12.93
CA LEU A 65 7.05 0.04 11.91
C LEU A 65 6.49 -0.10 10.47
N GLY A 66 5.17 0.06 10.34
CA GLY A 66 4.37 -0.13 9.14
C GLY A 66 2.88 -0.11 9.47
N GLY A 67 2.05 0.50 8.62
CA GLY A 67 0.59 0.52 8.73
C GLY A 67 -0.06 1.80 9.28
N LEU A 68 0.71 2.82 9.67
CA LEU A 68 0.17 4.12 10.09
C LEU A 68 0.62 5.25 9.13
N GLY A 69 -0.34 5.84 8.44
CA GLY A 69 -0.12 6.77 7.32
C GLY A 69 -0.26 6.10 5.95
N GLU A 70 -0.38 4.77 5.92
CA GLU A 70 -0.49 3.91 4.74
C GLU A 70 -1.56 2.82 4.95
N ILE A 71 -1.87 2.03 3.92
CA ILE A 71 -2.66 0.80 4.05
C ILE A 71 -1.80 -0.37 3.54
N GLY A 72 -1.26 -1.13 4.49
CA GLY A 72 -0.38 -2.26 4.25
C GLY A 72 0.69 -2.39 5.33
N ARG A 73 1.60 -3.36 5.17
CA ARG A 73 2.88 -3.42 5.88
C ARG A 73 2.79 -3.51 7.42
N ASN A 74 1.62 -3.83 7.97
CA ASN A 74 1.31 -3.70 9.39
C ASN A 74 2.31 -4.44 10.28
N MET A 75 2.87 -3.71 11.25
CA MET A 75 3.78 -4.25 12.26
C MET A 75 3.86 -3.36 13.49
N ASN A 76 3.34 -3.83 14.62
CA ASN A 76 3.41 -3.16 15.93
C ASN A 76 4.44 -3.83 16.85
N VAL A 77 5.38 -3.05 17.39
CA VAL A 77 6.37 -3.50 18.39
C VAL A 77 5.89 -3.10 19.79
N ILE A 78 5.70 -4.07 20.68
CA ILE A 78 5.28 -3.86 22.07
C ILE A 78 6.43 -4.23 23.03
N GLU A 79 7.11 -3.24 23.58
CA GLU A 79 8.19 -3.42 24.56
C GLU A 79 7.70 -3.30 26.02
N TYR A 80 8.15 -4.22 26.87
CA TYR A 80 8.00 -4.13 28.32
C TYR A 80 9.24 -4.67 29.05
N ASN A 81 10.01 -3.79 29.72
CA ASN A 81 11.16 -4.12 30.57
C ASN A 81 12.27 -4.96 29.89
N GLY A 82 12.56 -4.76 28.61
CA GLY A 82 13.56 -5.55 27.86
C GLY A 82 13.04 -6.89 27.34
N HIS A 83 11.71 -7.00 27.21
CA HIS A 83 11.02 -8.04 26.45
C HIS A 83 10.23 -7.37 25.34
N ILE A 84 10.19 -7.99 24.15
CA ILE A 84 9.50 -7.48 22.97
C ILE A 84 8.48 -8.54 22.49
N LEU A 85 7.24 -8.11 22.31
CA LEU A 85 6.22 -8.82 21.56
C LEU A 85 6.00 -8.08 20.23
N LEU A 86 5.90 -8.81 19.13
CA LEU A 86 5.51 -8.26 17.84
C LEU A 86 4.06 -8.63 17.54
N ILE A 87 3.31 -7.72 16.90
CA ILE A 87 1.96 -7.97 16.36
C ILE A 87 2.00 -7.65 14.87
N ASP A 88 1.72 -8.66 14.06
CA ASP A 88 1.82 -8.69 12.59
C ASP A 88 3.21 -8.34 12.00
N CYS A 89 3.40 -8.69 10.74
CA CYS A 89 4.59 -8.38 9.95
C CYS A 89 4.22 -8.44 8.45
N GLY A 90 3.56 -7.39 7.97
CA GLY A 90 2.99 -7.29 6.62
C GLY A 90 3.95 -6.96 5.47
N VAL A 91 3.36 -6.66 4.31
CA VAL A 91 3.98 -5.92 3.19
C VAL A 91 3.04 -4.83 2.68
N LEU A 92 3.59 -3.77 2.09
CA LEU A 92 2.86 -2.84 1.21
C LEU A 92 3.16 -3.21 -0.26
N PHE A 93 2.15 -3.06 -1.12
CA PHE A 93 2.28 -3.23 -2.58
C PHE A 93 2.73 -1.90 -3.23
N PRO A 94 3.61 -1.95 -4.25
CA PRO A 94 4.25 -0.75 -4.77
C PRO A 94 3.38 0.08 -5.73
N GLU A 95 3.56 1.39 -5.67
CA GLU A 95 2.91 2.39 -6.52
C GLU A 95 3.58 2.53 -7.90
N GLU A 96 2.97 3.29 -8.82
CA GLU A 96 3.52 3.50 -10.17
C GLU A 96 4.83 4.32 -10.15
N GLU A 97 4.97 5.15 -9.13
CA GLU A 97 6.11 5.96 -8.76
C GLU A 97 7.31 5.12 -8.27
N GLN A 98 7.14 3.81 -8.06
CA GLN A 98 8.11 2.87 -7.49
C GLN A 98 8.48 1.74 -8.50
N PRO A 99 8.95 2.07 -9.72
CA PRO A 99 9.07 1.12 -10.81
C PRO A 99 10.07 -0.02 -10.54
N GLY A 100 9.58 -1.26 -10.66
CA GLY A 100 10.39 -2.48 -10.50
C GLY A 100 10.60 -2.92 -9.05
N VAL A 101 9.88 -2.33 -8.09
CA VAL A 101 9.68 -2.94 -6.77
C VAL A 101 8.69 -4.11 -6.90
N ASP A 102 8.90 -5.19 -6.16
CA ASP A 102 7.92 -6.29 -6.01
C ASP A 102 7.01 -6.07 -4.79
N LEU A 103 7.59 -5.66 -3.66
CA LEU A 103 6.90 -5.36 -2.39
C LEU A 103 7.76 -4.48 -1.46
N ILE A 104 7.15 -3.93 -0.41
CA ILE A 104 7.80 -3.08 0.60
C ILE A 104 7.62 -3.68 2.00
N LEU A 105 8.70 -3.74 2.79
CA LEU A 105 8.75 -4.32 4.13
C LEU A 105 8.74 -3.26 5.25
N PRO A 106 8.32 -3.63 6.47
CA PRO A 106 8.50 -2.82 7.67
C PRO A 106 9.99 -2.54 7.94
N ASP A 107 10.33 -1.41 8.55
CA ASP A 107 11.73 -1.10 8.87
C ASP A 107 12.18 -1.79 10.17
N PHE A 108 12.67 -3.03 10.02
CA PHE A 108 13.19 -3.82 11.15
C PHE A 108 14.38 -3.17 11.88
N SER A 109 14.96 -2.07 11.38
CA SER A 109 16.15 -1.42 11.99
C SER A 109 15.97 -1.07 13.47
N TYR A 110 14.76 -0.75 13.91
CA TYR A 110 14.46 -0.47 15.33
C TYR A 110 14.68 -1.68 16.26
N ILE A 111 14.41 -2.90 15.78
CA ILE A 111 14.51 -4.14 16.56
C ILE A 111 15.70 -5.02 16.17
N LYS A 112 16.41 -4.70 15.08
CA LYS A 112 17.46 -5.51 14.45
C LYS A 112 18.57 -5.97 15.40
N ASP A 113 19.06 -5.07 16.25
CA ASP A 113 20.10 -5.35 17.24
C ASP A 113 19.53 -5.88 18.59
N ARG A 114 18.21 -6.14 18.64
CA ARG A 114 17.43 -6.61 19.80
C ARG A 114 16.57 -7.84 19.51
N LEU A 115 16.83 -8.57 18.42
CA LEU A 115 16.03 -9.73 18.00
C LEU A 115 16.05 -10.91 19.00
N ASP A 116 17.05 -10.94 19.90
CA ASP A 116 17.13 -11.86 21.05
C ASP A 116 16.17 -11.48 22.20
N GLU A 117 15.67 -10.24 22.24
CA GLU A 117 14.66 -9.76 23.20
C GLU A 117 13.22 -10.04 22.73
N VAL A 118 13.03 -10.51 21.48
CA VAL A 118 11.71 -10.82 20.91
C VAL A 118 11.23 -12.18 21.42
N ASP A 119 10.25 -12.19 22.32
CA ASP A 119 9.67 -13.43 22.86
C ASP A 119 8.84 -14.19 21.81
N ALA A 120 8.04 -13.46 20.99
CA ALA A 120 7.19 -14.02 19.94
C ALA A 120 6.68 -12.97 18.94
N LEU A 121 6.12 -13.45 17.83
CA LEU A 121 5.30 -12.69 16.88
C LEU A 121 3.86 -13.24 16.90
N VAL A 122 2.90 -12.39 17.27
CA VAL A 122 1.46 -12.65 17.13
C VAL A 122 1.02 -12.26 15.73
N LEU A 123 0.17 -13.07 15.10
CA LEU A 123 -0.43 -12.82 13.80
C LEU A 123 -1.95 -12.75 13.93
N THR A 124 -2.55 -11.60 13.62
CA THR A 124 -3.98 -11.36 13.76
C THR A 124 -4.77 -12.17 12.73
N HIS A 125 -4.33 -12.15 11.46
CA HIS A 125 -4.98 -12.84 10.36
C HIS A 125 -4.07 -13.06 9.14
N GLY A 126 -4.47 -13.95 8.23
CA GLY A 126 -3.65 -14.43 7.10
C GLY A 126 -3.62 -13.55 5.84
N HIS A 127 -3.63 -12.23 5.95
CA HIS A 127 -3.49 -11.32 4.80
C HIS A 127 -2.03 -10.91 4.51
N GLU A 128 -1.71 -10.57 3.26
CA GLU A 128 -0.33 -10.26 2.84
C GLU A 128 0.24 -9.01 3.55
N ASP A 129 -0.60 -8.02 3.79
CA ASP A 129 -0.40 -6.82 4.61
C ASP A 129 -0.29 -7.09 6.13
N HIS A 130 -0.39 -8.36 6.57
CA HIS A 130 -0.17 -8.78 7.97
C HIS A 130 0.83 -9.95 8.11
N ILE A 131 1.01 -10.80 7.07
CA ILE A 131 1.90 -11.97 7.09
C ILE A 131 2.98 -12.01 5.99
N GLY A 132 3.00 -11.03 5.07
CA GLY A 132 3.89 -11.05 3.91
C GLY A 132 5.37 -10.87 4.25
N GLY A 133 5.66 -10.08 5.29
CA GLY A 133 7.01 -9.77 5.76
C GLY A 133 7.62 -10.83 6.68
N VAL A 134 6.80 -11.72 7.26
CA VAL A 134 7.24 -12.78 8.19
C VAL A 134 8.46 -13.59 7.71
N PRO A 135 8.57 -14.03 6.43
CA PRO A 135 9.74 -14.76 5.96
C PRO A 135 11.02 -13.92 5.93
N TYR A 136 10.92 -12.59 5.85
CA TYR A 136 12.06 -11.68 5.86
C TYR A 136 12.55 -11.45 7.29
N LEU A 137 11.64 -11.29 8.26
CA LEU A 137 11.96 -11.26 9.68
C LEU A 137 12.61 -12.59 10.13
N LEU A 138 12.05 -13.73 9.71
CA LEU A 138 12.58 -15.06 10.04
C LEU A 138 13.90 -15.40 9.31
N LYS A 139 14.32 -14.66 8.27
CA LYS A 139 15.71 -14.74 7.77
C LYS A 139 16.70 -14.14 8.76
N LEU A 140 16.27 -13.20 9.62
CA LEU A 140 17.11 -12.58 10.65
C LEU A 140 17.13 -13.41 11.94
N ARG A 141 15.98 -13.90 12.41
CA ARG A 141 15.85 -14.72 13.63
C ARG A 141 14.88 -15.91 13.39
N PRO A 142 15.37 -17.08 12.91
CA PRO A 142 14.52 -18.15 12.37
C PRO A 142 13.58 -18.86 13.36
N ASP A 143 13.85 -18.75 14.66
CA ASP A 143 13.15 -19.48 15.73
C ASP A 143 12.23 -18.60 16.59
N ILE A 144 11.88 -17.39 16.12
CA ILE A 144 10.76 -16.61 16.71
C ILE A 144 9.49 -17.49 16.68
N PRO A 145 8.83 -17.72 17.84
CA PRO A 145 7.53 -18.38 17.86
C PRO A 145 6.47 -17.53 17.16
N LEU A 146 5.84 -18.10 16.13
CA LEU A 146 4.64 -17.53 15.50
C LEU A 146 3.39 -17.98 16.26
N ILE A 147 2.60 -17.05 16.77
CA ILE A 147 1.35 -17.31 17.47
C ILE A 147 0.21 -16.81 16.59
N GLY A 148 -0.82 -17.60 16.36
CA GLY A 148 -1.98 -17.15 15.59
C GLY A 148 -2.99 -18.25 15.32
N SER A 149 -4.04 -17.91 14.58
CA SER A 149 -5.07 -18.86 14.20
C SER A 149 -4.58 -19.90 13.19
N LYS A 150 -5.25 -21.06 13.18
CA LYS A 150 -4.92 -22.22 12.36
C LYS A 150 -4.76 -21.92 10.87
N LEU A 151 -5.72 -21.18 10.27
CA LEU A 151 -5.67 -20.80 8.85
C LEU A 151 -4.50 -19.84 8.57
N THR A 152 -4.31 -18.84 9.44
CA THR A 152 -3.21 -17.87 9.38
C THR A 152 -1.86 -18.56 9.40
N LEU A 153 -1.61 -19.41 10.41
CA LEU A 153 -0.37 -20.17 10.56
C LEU A 153 -0.12 -21.13 9.38
N ALA A 154 -1.17 -21.69 8.77
CA ALA A 154 -1.03 -22.54 7.59
C ALA A 154 -0.64 -21.74 6.33
N PHE A 155 -1.19 -20.54 6.13
CA PHE A 155 -0.78 -19.64 5.05
C PHE A 155 0.67 -19.15 5.24
N VAL A 156 1.07 -18.80 6.48
CA VAL A 156 2.46 -18.40 6.77
C VAL A 156 3.43 -19.57 6.61
N ASP A 157 3.08 -20.77 7.06
CA ASP A 157 3.90 -21.97 6.89
C ASP A 157 4.16 -22.30 5.42
N ALA A 158 3.14 -22.17 4.56
CA ALA A 158 3.28 -22.36 3.12
C ALA A 158 4.19 -21.28 2.48
N LYS A 159 4.07 -20.02 2.92
CA LYS A 159 4.97 -18.92 2.49
C LYS A 159 6.42 -19.14 2.96
N CYS A 160 6.62 -19.55 4.22
CA CYS A 160 7.93 -19.84 4.78
C CYS A 160 8.64 -20.96 4.02
N LYS A 161 7.91 -22.01 3.61
CA LYS A 161 8.45 -23.10 2.78
C LYS A 161 8.97 -22.63 1.43
N GLU A 162 8.35 -21.64 0.79
CA GLU A 162 8.87 -21.02 -0.45
C GLU A 162 10.24 -20.36 -0.22
N HIS A 163 10.46 -19.79 0.97
CA HIS A 163 11.76 -19.25 1.42
C HIS A 163 12.66 -20.29 2.13
N ARG A 164 12.28 -21.57 2.14
CA ARG A 164 12.99 -22.71 2.80
C ARG A 164 13.09 -22.62 4.33
N LEU A 165 12.19 -21.87 4.97
CA LEU A 165 12.09 -21.70 6.42
C LEU A 165 11.05 -22.66 7.01
N ASN A 166 11.28 -23.12 8.23
CA ASN A 166 10.36 -23.99 8.99
C ASN A 166 10.08 -23.33 10.36
N PRO A 167 9.04 -22.48 10.48
CA PRO A 167 8.80 -21.69 11.69
C PRO A 167 8.31 -22.54 12.87
N THR A 168 8.71 -22.14 14.08
CA THR A 168 8.03 -22.52 15.33
C THR A 168 6.63 -21.88 15.34
N LYS A 169 5.59 -22.66 15.64
CA LYS A 169 4.19 -22.22 15.57
C LYS A 169 3.42 -22.62 16.82
N VAL A 170 2.52 -21.74 17.27
CA VAL A 170 1.61 -21.92 18.41
C VAL A 170 0.19 -21.56 17.95
N GLU A 171 -0.62 -22.58 17.69
CA GLU A 171 -2.02 -22.44 17.27
C GLU A 171 -2.88 -21.96 18.46
N VAL A 172 -3.72 -20.95 18.22
CA VAL A 172 -4.66 -20.39 19.20
C VAL A 172 -6.02 -20.10 18.54
N GLU A 173 -7.10 -20.22 19.31
CA GLU A 173 -8.46 -19.86 18.90
C GLU A 173 -9.02 -18.68 19.72
N GLY A 174 -10.22 -18.21 19.37
CA GLY A 174 -10.89 -17.16 20.13
C GLY A 174 -11.17 -17.58 21.57
N ARG A 175 -10.88 -16.68 22.51
CA ARG A 175 -10.90 -16.84 23.99
C ARG A 175 -9.76 -17.67 24.58
N ASP A 176 -8.79 -18.13 23.78
CA ASP A 176 -7.56 -18.70 24.34
C ASP A 176 -6.74 -17.67 25.09
N LYS A 177 -5.99 -18.14 26.08
CA LYS A 177 -5.09 -17.33 26.91
C LYS A 177 -3.71 -17.95 26.95
N LEU A 178 -2.71 -17.18 26.51
CA LEU A 178 -1.32 -17.62 26.42
C LEU A 178 -0.43 -16.68 27.24
N LYS A 179 0.61 -17.23 27.88
CA LYS A 179 1.63 -16.40 28.53
C LYS A 179 2.94 -16.49 27.75
N VAL A 180 3.46 -15.33 27.36
CA VAL A 180 4.66 -15.15 26.53
C VAL A 180 5.57 -14.18 27.27
N GLY A 181 6.69 -14.66 27.81
CA GLY A 181 7.55 -13.85 28.67
C GLY A 181 6.76 -13.15 29.81
N PRO A 182 6.76 -11.80 29.89
CA PRO A 182 5.94 -11.04 30.83
C PRO A 182 4.50 -10.78 30.35
N PHE A 183 4.22 -10.94 29.06
CA PHE A 183 2.94 -10.66 28.43
C PHE A 183 1.92 -11.76 28.72
N THR A 184 0.71 -11.36 29.14
CA THR A 184 -0.46 -12.24 29.16
C THR A 184 -1.32 -11.87 27.97
N LEU A 185 -1.46 -12.81 27.03
CA LEU A 185 -2.21 -12.66 25.80
C LEU A 185 -3.60 -13.28 25.96
N GLU A 186 -4.61 -12.65 25.39
CA GLU A 186 -5.95 -13.20 25.24
C GLU A 186 -6.51 -12.85 23.86
N PHE A 187 -6.98 -13.85 23.12
CA PHE A 187 -7.40 -13.71 21.72
C PHE A 187 -8.91 -13.57 21.61
N ILE A 188 -9.40 -12.76 20.67
CA ILE A 188 -10.83 -12.51 20.46
C ILE A 188 -11.18 -12.66 18.99
N THR A 189 -12.15 -13.52 18.67
CA THR A 189 -12.63 -13.69 17.28
C THR A 189 -13.24 -12.41 16.75
N VAL A 190 -12.80 -12.00 15.55
CA VAL A 190 -13.39 -10.92 14.76
C VAL A 190 -13.80 -11.44 13.38
N THR A 191 -14.90 -10.93 12.83
CA THR A 191 -15.23 -11.14 11.41
C THR A 191 -14.40 -10.18 10.56
N HIS A 192 -13.67 -10.71 9.59
CA HIS A 192 -13.01 -9.93 8.54
C HIS A 192 -13.38 -10.50 7.16
N SER A 193 -12.63 -10.19 6.09
CA SER A 193 -12.79 -10.83 4.78
C SER A 193 -12.11 -12.20 4.66
N ILE A 194 -11.21 -12.55 5.59
CA ILE A 194 -10.68 -13.92 5.80
C ILE A 194 -11.39 -14.61 7.00
N PRO A 195 -11.56 -15.94 7.00
CA PRO A 195 -11.92 -16.69 8.20
C PRO A 195 -10.82 -16.62 9.28
N ASP A 196 -11.17 -16.93 10.53
CA ASP A 196 -10.22 -17.09 11.64
C ASP A 196 -9.34 -15.85 11.94
N ALA A 197 -9.85 -14.65 11.70
CA ALA A 197 -9.21 -13.42 12.17
C ALA A 197 -9.37 -13.23 13.69
N LEU A 198 -8.31 -12.76 14.35
CA LEU A 198 -8.21 -12.58 15.80
C LEU A 198 -7.68 -11.19 16.16
N ALA A 199 -8.42 -10.50 17.03
CA ALA A 199 -7.88 -9.42 17.85
C ALA A 199 -7.05 -10.00 19.01
N VAL A 200 -6.10 -9.23 19.53
CA VAL A 200 -5.27 -9.62 20.68
C VAL A 200 -5.30 -8.58 21.81
N SER A 201 -5.75 -9.02 22.98
CA SER A 201 -5.52 -8.33 24.25
C SER A 201 -4.11 -8.67 24.76
N VAL A 202 -3.31 -7.64 25.06
CA VAL A 202 -1.96 -7.79 25.60
C VAL A 202 -1.90 -7.09 26.95
N LYS A 203 -1.72 -7.87 28.03
CA LYS A 203 -1.72 -7.38 29.40
C LYS A 203 -0.38 -7.60 30.09
N THR A 204 0.14 -6.54 30.69
CA THR A 204 1.36 -6.53 31.51
C THR A 204 1.08 -5.91 32.88
N PRO A 205 2.02 -5.94 33.84
CA PRO A 205 1.90 -5.16 35.08
C PRO A 205 1.94 -3.63 34.91
N ALA A 206 2.19 -3.09 33.71
CA ALA A 206 2.19 -1.65 33.44
C ALA A 206 0.89 -1.14 32.78
N GLY A 207 0.14 -2.01 32.10
CA GLY A 207 -1.08 -1.65 31.40
C GLY A 207 -1.73 -2.82 30.65
N HIS A 208 -2.91 -2.55 30.10
CA HIS A 208 -3.70 -3.46 29.29
C HIS A 208 -4.03 -2.78 27.96
N ILE A 209 -3.48 -3.30 26.87
CA ILE A 209 -3.79 -2.86 25.50
C ILE A 209 -4.62 -3.90 24.78
N ILE A 210 -5.36 -3.48 23.76
CA ILE A 210 -5.99 -4.37 22.77
C ILE A 210 -5.62 -3.84 21.39
N ASP A 211 -5.10 -4.72 20.54
CA ASP A 211 -4.99 -4.51 19.09
C ASP A 211 -6.12 -5.30 18.42
N THR A 212 -6.95 -4.65 17.59
CA THR A 212 -8.07 -5.34 16.93
C THR A 212 -7.65 -6.26 15.80
N GLY A 213 -6.47 -6.04 15.21
CA GLY A 213 -6.27 -6.37 13.80
C GLY A 213 -7.38 -5.76 12.92
N ASP A 214 -7.59 -6.31 11.74
CA ASP A 214 -8.63 -5.86 10.83
C ASP A 214 -9.98 -6.51 11.15
N MET A 215 -11.06 -5.72 11.17
CA MET A 215 -12.37 -6.24 11.55
C MET A 215 -13.57 -5.45 11.03
N LYS A 216 -14.68 -6.17 10.82
CA LYS A 216 -16.06 -5.69 10.74
C LYS A 216 -16.91 -6.33 11.83
N LEU A 217 -18.19 -5.96 11.93
CA LEU A 217 -19.17 -6.54 12.86
C LEU A 217 -20.25 -7.33 12.10
N ASP A 218 -19.85 -8.24 11.21
CA ASP A 218 -20.80 -9.01 10.40
C ASP A 218 -21.66 -9.92 11.31
N GLN A 219 -22.98 -9.75 11.22
CA GLN A 219 -23.95 -10.49 12.02
C GLN A 219 -24.44 -11.77 11.32
N LEU A 220 -24.13 -11.98 10.04
CA LEU A 220 -24.48 -13.16 9.26
C LEU A 220 -23.28 -13.67 8.42
N PRO A 221 -22.11 -13.96 9.03
CA PRO A 221 -20.95 -14.53 8.33
C PRO A 221 -21.22 -15.99 7.91
N LEU A 222 -20.53 -16.43 6.85
CA LEU A 222 -20.79 -17.73 6.21
C LEU A 222 -20.37 -18.94 7.08
N ASP A 223 -19.33 -18.80 7.89
CA ASP A 223 -18.85 -19.77 8.89
C ASP A 223 -19.60 -19.69 10.24
N HIS A 224 -20.50 -18.72 10.37
CA HIS A 224 -21.26 -18.38 11.58
C HIS A 224 -20.40 -17.93 12.78
N LYS A 225 -19.11 -17.58 12.57
CA LYS A 225 -18.22 -17.02 13.59
C LYS A 225 -18.34 -15.50 13.64
N ILE A 226 -19.28 -14.97 14.42
CA ILE A 226 -19.44 -13.52 14.63
C ILE A 226 -18.30 -12.90 15.46
N THR A 227 -18.04 -11.60 15.28
CA THR A 227 -17.17 -10.82 16.19
C THR A 227 -17.69 -10.91 17.63
N ASP A 228 -16.84 -11.36 18.55
CA ASP A 228 -17.28 -11.70 19.92
C ASP A 228 -17.33 -10.48 20.84
N LEU A 229 -18.26 -9.57 20.55
CA LEU A 229 -18.51 -8.33 21.30
C LEU A 229 -18.76 -8.55 22.80
N ARG A 230 -19.14 -9.77 23.23
CA ARG A 230 -19.26 -10.14 24.65
C ARG A 230 -17.90 -10.21 25.34
N GLU A 231 -16.88 -10.69 24.63
CA GLU A 231 -15.52 -10.81 25.14
C GLU A 231 -14.83 -9.44 25.18
N PHE A 232 -15.02 -8.62 24.13
CA PHE A 232 -14.66 -7.20 24.14
C PHE A 232 -15.33 -6.43 25.29
N SER A 233 -16.63 -6.64 25.53
CA SER A 233 -17.33 -6.04 26.67
C SER A 233 -16.73 -6.49 28.01
N ARG A 234 -16.44 -7.79 28.19
CA ARG A 234 -15.79 -8.33 29.40
C ARG A 234 -14.36 -7.81 29.60
N LEU A 235 -13.66 -7.43 28.53
CA LEU A 235 -12.34 -6.79 28.59
C LEU A 235 -12.45 -5.29 28.92
N GLY A 236 -13.46 -4.60 28.38
CA GLY A 236 -13.82 -3.23 28.72
C GLY A 236 -14.21 -3.06 30.20
N GLU A 237 -15.03 -3.96 30.74
CA GLU A 237 -15.38 -4.02 32.17
C GLU A 237 -14.15 -4.22 33.09
N GLN A 238 -13.07 -4.81 32.58
CA GLN A 238 -11.80 -4.94 33.31
C GLN A 238 -10.85 -3.74 33.16
N GLY A 239 -11.25 -2.73 32.38
CA GLY A 239 -10.49 -1.54 32.03
C GLY A 239 -9.46 -1.82 30.93
N VAL A 240 -9.65 -1.21 29.77
CA VAL A 240 -8.66 -1.12 28.69
C VAL A 240 -7.94 0.22 28.78
N ASP A 241 -6.62 0.21 28.84
CA ASP A 241 -5.81 1.44 28.93
C ASP A 241 -5.62 2.07 27.55
N LEU A 242 -5.28 1.27 26.54
CA LEU A 242 -5.14 1.71 25.15
C LEU A 242 -5.85 0.72 24.22
N LEU A 243 -6.70 1.23 23.35
CA LEU A 243 -7.35 0.45 22.28
C LEU A 243 -6.80 0.90 20.93
N MET A 244 -6.20 -0.05 20.20
CA MET A 244 -5.67 0.12 18.85
C MET A 244 -6.68 -0.47 17.86
N VAL A 245 -7.17 0.33 16.91
CA VAL A 245 -8.36 0.01 16.08
C VAL A 245 -8.11 0.24 14.59
N ASP A 246 -8.50 -0.72 13.76
CA ASP A 246 -8.62 -0.60 12.29
C ASP A 246 -9.39 0.67 11.90
N SER A 247 -8.77 1.50 11.06
CA SER A 247 -9.31 2.80 10.64
C SER A 247 -9.84 2.81 9.22
N THR A 248 -9.64 1.74 8.44
CA THR A 248 -9.75 1.71 6.98
C THR A 248 -11.06 2.29 6.45
N ASN A 249 -12.18 1.99 7.10
CA ASN A 249 -13.52 2.45 6.72
C ASN A 249 -14.09 3.55 7.64
N ALA A 250 -13.27 4.20 8.49
CA ALA A 250 -13.73 5.20 9.46
C ALA A 250 -14.34 6.49 8.85
N GLU A 251 -14.05 6.78 7.57
CA GLU A 251 -14.70 7.86 6.81
C GLU A 251 -16.00 7.41 6.10
N VAL A 252 -16.34 6.11 6.12
CA VAL A 252 -17.53 5.54 5.47
C VAL A 252 -18.72 5.56 6.44
N PRO A 253 -19.77 6.35 6.18
CA PRO A 253 -20.90 6.47 7.11
C PRO A 253 -21.86 5.28 6.97
N GLY A 254 -22.15 4.60 8.07
CA GLY A 254 -23.14 3.52 8.12
C GLY A 254 -22.61 2.23 8.73
N PHE A 255 -22.97 1.11 8.11
CA PHE A 255 -22.65 -0.25 8.56
C PHE A 255 -22.37 -1.11 7.33
N VAL A 256 -21.34 -1.94 7.39
CA VAL A 256 -21.03 -2.94 6.37
C VAL A 256 -22.22 -3.91 6.22
N LYS A 257 -22.56 -4.20 4.97
CA LYS A 257 -23.60 -5.19 4.64
C LYS A 257 -23.06 -6.60 4.91
N PRO A 258 -23.88 -7.53 5.44
CA PRO A 258 -23.45 -8.91 5.65
C PRO A 258 -22.93 -9.60 4.37
N GLU A 259 -21.94 -10.47 4.52
CA GLU A 259 -21.31 -11.25 3.45
C GLU A 259 -22.33 -12.04 2.61
N THR A 260 -23.40 -12.51 3.26
CA THR A 260 -24.54 -13.21 2.64
C THR A 260 -25.31 -12.37 1.61
N THR A 261 -25.23 -11.04 1.64
CA THR A 261 -25.93 -10.16 0.69
C THR A 261 -25.39 -10.20 -0.74
N ILE A 262 -24.20 -10.76 -0.94
CA ILE A 262 -23.51 -10.85 -2.24
C ILE A 262 -24.06 -11.98 -3.12
N GLY A 263 -24.50 -13.09 -2.53
CA GLY A 263 -24.93 -14.30 -3.24
C GLY A 263 -25.89 -14.03 -4.41
N PRO A 264 -26.99 -13.27 -4.22
CA PRO A 264 -27.93 -12.95 -5.30
C PRO A 264 -27.34 -12.15 -6.47
N ALA A 265 -26.26 -11.39 -6.26
CA ALA A 265 -25.58 -10.64 -7.32
C ALA A 265 -24.62 -11.54 -8.12
N LEU A 266 -23.90 -12.45 -7.45
CA LEU A 266 -23.09 -13.47 -8.11
C LEU A 266 -23.96 -14.47 -8.89
N ASP A 267 -25.05 -14.96 -8.29
CA ASP A 267 -26.06 -15.80 -8.94
C ASP A 267 -26.53 -15.20 -10.28
N ARG A 268 -26.89 -13.90 -10.26
CA ARG A 268 -27.33 -13.18 -11.46
C ARG A 268 -26.20 -13.06 -12.49
N ALA A 269 -25.01 -12.64 -12.06
CA ALA A 269 -23.85 -12.51 -12.94
C ALA A 269 -23.54 -13.83 -13.68
N PHE A 270 -23.70 -14.97 -12.99
CA PHE A 270 -23.43 -16.31 -13.52
C PHE A 270 -24.55 -16.83 -14.43
N ALA A 271 -25.81 -16.60 -14.07
CA ALA A 271 -26.97 -17.00 -14.88
C ALA A 271 -27.12 -16.17 -16.17
N GLU A 272 -26.71 -14.91 -16.17
CA GLU A 272 -26.71 -14.03 -17.35
C GLU A 272 -25.51 -14.24 -18.29
N ALA A 273 -24.43 -14.88 -17.82
CA ALA A 273 -23.21 -15.04 -18.61
C ALA A 273 -23.40 -16.11 -19.70
N THR A 274 -23.28 -15.70 -20.97
CA THR A 274 -23.38 -16.58 -22.15
C THR A 274 -22.03 -17.16 -22.62
N ARG A 275 -20.92 -16.70 -22.02
CA ARG A 275 -19.54 -17.17 -22.27
C ARG A 275 -18.84 -17.49 -20.95
N LYS A 276 -17.50 -17.51 -20.94
CA LYS A 276 -16.69 -17.71 -19.74
C LYS A 276 -16.80 -16.54 -18.77
N ILE A 277 -16.61 -16.87 -17.50
CA ILE A 277 -16.57 -15.90 -16.40
C ILE A 277 -15.13 -15.83 -15.88
N ILE A 278 -14.63 -14.64 -15.60
CA ILE A 278 -13.36 -14.43 -14.89
C ILE A 278 -13.68 -13.64 -13.63
N VAL A 279 -13.61 -14.27 -12.46
CA VAL A 279 -13.78 -13.61 -11.17
C VAL A 279 -12.40 -13.30 -10.60
N ALA A 280 -12.18 -12.06 -10.16
CA ALA A 280 -10.96 -11.67 -9.46
C ALA A 280 -11.27 -11.30 -8.00
N SER A 281 -10.43 -11.78 -7.08
CA SER A 281 -10.48 -11.43 -5.65
C SER A 281 -9.14 -11.72 -4.98
N PHE A 282 -9.01 -11.36 -3.71
CA PHE A 282 -7.84 -11.72 -2.90
C PHE A 282 -7.75 -13.24 -2.71
N SER A 283 -6.54 -13.80 -2.79
CA SER A 283 -6.28 -15.22 -2.52
C SER A 283 -6.43 -15.63 -1.04
N SER A 284 -6.77 -14.69 -0.16
CA SER A 284 -7.14 -14.94 1.24
C SER A 284 -8.65 -15.09 1.45
N HIS A 285 -9.49 -14.58 0.55
CA HIS A 285 -10.92 -14.35 0.79
C HIS A 285 -11.76 -15.63 0.59
N VAL A 286 -11.48 -16.67 1.40
CA VAL A 286 -12.08 -18.02 1.29
C VAL A 286 -13.60 -17.97 1.17
N HIS A 287 -14.27 -17.12 1.97
CA HIS A 287 -15.71 -16.90 1.93
C HIS A 287 -16.23 -16.46 0.55
N ARG A 288 -15.51 -15.59 -0.17
CA ARG A 288 -15.87 -15.21 -1.55
C ARG A 288 -15.62 -16.35 -2.54
N VAL A 289 -14.55 -17.12 -2.34
CA VAL A 289 -14.25 -18.27 -3.19
C VAL A 289 -15.32 -19.36 -3.04
N GLN A 290 -15.81 -19.61 -1.83
CA GLN A 290 -16.95 -20.50 -1.60
C GLN A 290 -18.19 -20.04 -2.39
N GLN A 291 -18.59 -18.78 -2.25
CA GLN A 291 -19.72 -18.21 -3.00
C GLN A 291 -19.56 -18.35 -4.53
N VAL A 292 -18.33 -18.19 -5.05
CA VAL A 292 -18.01 -18.37 -6.47
C VAL A 292 -18.09 -19.84 -6.92
N VAL A 293 -17.63 -20.77 -6.08
CA VAL A 293 -17.70 -22.23 -6.33
C VAL A 293 -19.16 -22.71 -6.30
N ASP A 294 -19.95 -22.25 -5.33
CA ASP A 294 -21.37 -22.60 -5.21
C ASP A 294 -22.17 -22.06 -6.40
N ALA A 295 -21.94 -20.80 -6.79
CA ALA A 295 -22.56 -20.20 -7.98
C ALA A 295 -22.13 -20.91 -9.27
N ALA A 296 -20.88 -21.34 -9.40
CA ALA A 296 -20.42 -22.14 -10.53
C ALA A 296 -21.12 -23.49 -10.61
N HIS A 297 -21.14 -24.24 -9.50
CA HIS A 297 -21.76 -25.56 -9.39
C HIS A 297 -23.26 -25.50 -9.76
N LYS A 298 -23.99 -24.56 -9.16
CA LYS A 298 -25.41 -24.29 -9.40
C LYS A 298 -25.75 -23.97 -10.86
N ASN A 299 -24.82 -23.33 -11.59
CA ASN A 299 -24.98 -23.02 -13.01
C ASN A 299 -24.32 -24.06 -13.94
N GLY A 300 -23.87 -25.21 -13.42
CA GLY A 300 -23.25 -26.29 -14.20
C GLY A 300 -21.90 -25.93 -14.81
N ARG A 301 -21.17 -24.98 -14.22
CA ARG A 301 -19.85 -24.51 -14.67
C ARG A 301 -18.72 -25.12 -13.84
N LYS A 302 -17.56 -25.32 -14.45
CA LYS A 302 -16.30 -25.71 -13.80
C LYS A 302 -15.52 -24.49 -13.33
N VAL A 303 -14.79 -24.62 -12.22
CA VAL A 303 -13.93 -23.58 -11.65
C VAL A 303 -12.47 -23.94 -11.85
N VAL A 304 -11.66 -22.96 -12.25
CA VAL A 304 -10.19 -23.06 -12.35
C VAL A 304 -9.57 -21.98 -11.48
N PHE A 305 -8.73 -22.37 -10.51
CA PHE A 305 -7.96 -21.41 -9.72
C PHE A 305 -6.73 -20.92 -10.52
N VAL A 306 -6.51 -19.61 -10.55
CA VAL A 306 -5.46 -18.96 -11.37
C VAL A 306 -4.64 -17.99 -10.51
N GLY A 307 -3.31 -18.15 -10.57
CA GLY A 307 -2.36 -17.44 -9.73
C GLY A 307 -1.84 -18.32 -8.59
N ARG A 308 -0.53 -18.22 -8.30
CA ARG A 308 0.17 -19.12 -7.35
C ARG A 308 -0.47 -19.13 -5.96
N SER A 309 -0.75 -17.95 -5.41
CA SER A 309 -1.38 -17.81 -4.09
C SER A 309 -2.82 -18.31 -4.07
N MET A 310 -3.62 -18.10 -5.13
CA MET A 310 -4.99 -18.61 -5.19
C MET A 310 -5.02 -20.14 -5.14
N VAL A 311 -4.22 -20.82 -5.98
CA VAL A 311 -4.12 -22.29 -5.99
C VAL A 311 -3.64 -22.82 -4.64
N ARG A 312 -2.57 -22.24 -4.09
CA ARG A 312 -1.96 -22.65 -2.81
C ARG A 312 -2.89 -22.45 -1.63
N ASN A 313 -3.44 -21.24 -1.46
CA ASN A 313 -4.26 -20.88 -0.31
C ASN A 313 -5.63 -21.60 -0.36
N MET A 314 -6.23 -21.80 -1.53
CA MET A 314 -7.49 -22.54 -1.63
C MET A 314 -7.32 -24.05 -1.44
N GLY A 315 -6.17 -24.63 -1.83
CA GLY A 315 -5.79 -25.99 -1.44
C GLY A 315 -5.74 -26.14 0.08
N ILE A 316 -4.96 -25.28 0.77
CA ILE A 316 -4.85 -25.26 2.24
C ILE A 316 -6.23 -25.06 2.90
N ALA A 317 -7.04 -24.12 2.41
CA ALA A 317 -8.37 -23.88 2.94
C ALA A 317 -9.29 -25.10 2.78
N SER A 318 -9.15 -25.88 1.70
CA SER A 318 -9.94 -27.09 1.49
C SER A 318 -9.45 -28.26 2.35
N ASP A 319 -8.13 -28.50 2.40
CA ASP A 319 -7.50 -29.53 3.24
C ASP A 319 -7.82 -29.34 4.74
N LEU A 320 -7.94 -28.09 5.19
CA LEU A 320 -8.28 -27.74 6.58
C LEU A 320 -9.80 -27.59 6.84
N GLY A 321 -10.63 -27.67 5.80
CA GLY A 321 -12.10 -27.65 5.91
C GLY A 321 -12.79 -26.29 5.89
N TYR A 322 -12.09 -25.19 5.60
CA TYR A 322 -12.68 -23.85 5.43
C TYR A 322 -13.28 -23.64 4.03
N LEU A 323 -12.91 -24.47 3.05
CA LEU A 323 -13.42 -24.41 1.67
C LEU A 323 -14.00 -25.78 1.27
N HIS A 324 -15.30 -25.81 0.97
CA HIS A 324 -16.01 -27.00 0.52
C HIS A 324 -16.17 -26.98 -1.00
N LEU A 325 -15.51 -27.93 -1.67
CA LEU A 325 -15.52 -28.05 -3.13
C LEU A 325 -16.46 -29.18 -3.54
N PRO A 326 -17.64 -28.90 -4.13
CA PRO A 326 -18.56 -29.96 -4.55
C PRO A 326 -17.93 -30.82 -5.67
N GLU A 327 -18.21 -32.12 -5.66
CA GLU A 327 -17.54 -33.08 -6.56
C GLU A 327 -17.52 -32.64 -8.03
N ASN A 328 -16.37 -32.83 -8.68
CA ASN A 328 -16.12 -32.49 -10.08
C ASN A 328 -16.32 -30.99 -10.42
N THR A 329 -16.39 -30.07 -9.46
CA THR A 329 -16.60 -28.62 -9.74
C THR A 329 -15.30 -27.91 -10.08
N VAL A 330 -14.22 -28.15 -9.33
CA VAL A 330 -12.88 -27.58 -9.60
C VAL A 330 -12.10 -28.50 -10.55
N VAL A 331 -11.36 -27.91 -11.49
CA VAL A 331 -10.50 -28.62 -12.46
C VAL A 331 -9.16 -27.90 -12.64
N ASP A 332 -8.15 -28.66 -13.09
CA ASP A 332 -6.82 -28.11 -13.41
C ASP A 332 -6.87 -27.13 -14.58
N LEU A 333 -6.03 -26.09 -14.55
CA LEU A 333 -5.85 -25.14 -15.67
C LEU A 333 -5.49 -25.84 -17.00
N LYS A 334 -4.83 -27.01 -16.94
CA LYS A 334 -4.51 -27.81 -18.13
C LYS A 334 -5.75 -28.39 -18.82
N GLN A 335 -6.82 -28.66 -18.05
CA GLN A 335 -8.10 -29.19 -18.55
C GLN A 335 -9.03 -28.08 -19.04
N ALA A 336 -8.71 -26.81 -18.76
CA ALA A 336 -9.54 -25.67 -19.11
C ALA A 336 -9.77 -25.52 -20.62
N HIS A 337 -8.80 -25.92 -21.45
CA HIS A 337 -8.88 -25.84 -22.91
C HIS A 337 -9.91 -26.78 -23.54
N ASP A 338 -10.26 -27.88 -22.85
CA ASP A 338 -11.24 -28.87 -23.34
C ASP A 338 -12.68 -28.54 -22.92
N ILE A 339 -12.88 -27.43 -22.19
CA ILE A 339 -14.17 -27.02 -21.61
C ILE A 339 -14.74 -25.84 -22.41
N GLN A 340 -16.05 -25.88 -22.68
CA GLN A 340 -16.76 -24.83 -23.40
C GLN A 340 -16.80 -23.51 -22.60
N ASP A 341 -16.70 -22.36 -23.27
CA ASP A 341 -16.70 -21.04 -22.63
C ASP A 341 -17.90 -20.85 -21.68
N ASP A 342 -19.11 -21.22 -22.08
CA ASP A 342 -20.33 -21.13 -21.25
C ASP A 342 -20.39 -22.15 -20.08
N LYS A 343 -19.33 -22.95 -19.91
CA LYS A 343 -19.16 -23.99 -18.89
C LYS A 343 -17.93 -23.79 -18.01
N ILE A 344 -17.21 -22.67 -18.12
CA ILE A 344 -16.02 -22.39 -17.29
C ILE A 344 -16.08 -21.05 -16.53
N VAL A 345 -15.40 -21.04 -15.38
CA VAL A 345 -15.15 -19.90 -14.50
C VAL A 345 -13.67 -19.93 -14.11
N TYR A 346 -12.95 -18.84 -14.35
CA TYR A 346 -11.60 -18.64 -13.85
C TYR A 346 -11.66 -17.79 -12.58
N MET A 347 -11.08 -18.28 -11.49
CA MET A 347 -10.99 -17.57 -10.20
C MET A 347 -9.54 -17.11 -10.01
N CYS A 348 -9.32 -15.80 -10.11
CA CYS A 348 -8.02 -15.17 -10.33
C CYS A 348 -7.56 -14.28 -9.17
N THR A 349 -6.24 -14.25 -8.93
CA THR A 349 -5.54 -13.11 -8.31
C THR A 349 -5.57 -11.86 -9.21
N GLY A 350 -5.35 -10.66 -8.67
CA GLY A 350 -5.14 -9.44 -9.47
C GLY A 350 -6.27 -8.42 -9.39
N SER A 351 -6.99 -8.35 -8.28
CA SER A 351 -8.19 -7.50 -8.15
C SER A 351 -7.92 -6.06 -7.68
N GLN A 352 -6.68 -5.73 -7.30
CA GLN A 352 -6.16 -4.37 -7.11
C GLN A 352 -5.47 -3.81 -8.38
N GLY A 353 -5.49 -4.57 -9.49
CA GLY A 353 -4.90 -4.16 -10.76
C GLY A 353 -3.40 -4.45 -10.87
N GLU A 354 -2.86 -5.28 -9.97
CA GLU A 354 -1.44 -5.64 -9.89
C GLU A 354 -0.94 -6.20 -11.25
N PRO A 355 0.00 -5.53 -11.95
CA PRO A 355 0.32 -5.86 -13.35
C PRO A 355 0.80 -7.30 -13.58
N MET A 356 1.52 -7.89 -12.61
CA MET A 356 2.07 -9.25 -12.70
C MET A 356 1.10 -10.34 -12.22
N ALA A 357 -0.02 -9.98 -11.58
CA ALA A 357 -1.03 -10.93 -11.13
C ALA A 357 -1.88 -11.46 -12.31
N ALA A 358 -2.64 -12.53 -12.06
CA ALA A 358 -3.38 -13.24 -13.11
C ALA A 358 -4.30 -12.31 -13.92
N LEU A 359 -5.14 -11.49 -13.29
CA LEU A 359 -6.03 -10.58 -14.01
C LEU A 359 -5.28 -9.49 -14.78
N GLY A 360 -4.25 -8.87 -14.18
CA GLY A 360 -3.43 -7.86 -14.86
C GLY A 360 -2.83 -8.39 -16.16
N ARG A 361 -2.22 -9.58 -16.09
CA ARG A 361 -1.67 -10.27 -17.27
C ARG A 361 -2.72 -10.69 -18.30
N ILE A 362 -3.93 -11.06 -17.86
CA ILE A 362 -5.05 -11.36 -18.77
C ILE A 362 -5.49 -10.09 -19.50
N ALA A 363 -5.62 -8.97 -18.78
CA ALA A 363 -6.00 -7.67 -19.35
C ALA A 363 -4.93 -7.06 -20.27
N ASP A 364 -3.65 -7.47 -20.11
CA ASP A 364 -2.56 -7.12 -21.02
C ASP A 364 -2.34 -8.14 -22.16
N GLY A 365 -3.10 -9.24 -22.21
CA GLY A 365 -2.90 -10.30 -23.20
C GLY A 365 -1.57 -11.06 -23.06
N THR A 366 -0.91 -10.96 -21.90
CA THR A 366 0.36 -11.62 -21.58
C THR A 366 0.19 -12.86 -20.69
N HIS A 367 -1.04 -13.20 -20.32
CA HIS A 367 -1.35 -14.48 -19.68
C HIS A 367 -1.27 -15.60 -20.72
N ARG A 368 -0.53 -16.66 -20.40
CA ARG A 368 -0.15 -17.71 -21.34
C ARG A 368 -1.33 -18.52 -21.86
N ASP A 369 -2.22 -18.93 -20.95
CA ASP A 369 -3.23 -19.96 -21.22
C ASP A 369 -4.68 -19.41 -21.19
N ILE A 370 -4.87 -18.09 -21.02
CA ILE A 370 -6.19 -17.45 -20.86
C ILE A 370 -6.21 -16.12 -21.62
N THR A 371 -7.20 -15.93 -22.49
CA THR A 371 -7.47 -14.66 -23.19
C THR A 371 -8.91 -14.20 -22.96
N VAL A 372 -9.15 -12.90 -23.11
CA VAL A 372 -10.47 -12.27 -23.05
C VAL A 372 -10.96 -11.98 -24.46
N ASN A 373 -12.20 -12.37 -24.74
CA ASN A 373 -12.92 -12.16 -25.98
C ASN A 373 -14.19 -11.32 -25.73
N GLU A 374 -14.81 -10.84 -26.80
CA GLU A 374 -16.12 -10.17 -26.75
C GLU A 374 -17.17 -11.03 -26.02
N PHE A 375 -17.96 -10.37 -25.16
CA PHE A 375 -19.05 -10.95 -24.35
C PHE A 375 -18.63 -11.91 -23.22
N ASP A 376 -17.32 -12.13 -23.00
CA ASP A 376 -16.86 -12.75 -21.74
C ASP A 376 -17.25 -11.84 -20.55
N THR A 377 -17.57 -12.42 -19.39
CA THR A 377 -17.92 -11.64 -18.18
C THR A 377 -16.76 -11.61 -17.21
N VAL A 378 -16.36 -10.42 -16.74
CA VAL A 378 -15.36 -10.27 -15.68
C VAL A 378 -16.04 -9.71 -14.43
N VAL A 379 -15.78 -10.30 -13.26
CA VAL A 379 -16.34 -9.88 -11.97
C VAL A 379 -15.20 -9.47 -11.03
N LEU A 380 -15.13 -8.20 -10.66
CA LEU A 380 -14.17 -7.68 -9.68
C LEU A 380 -14.76 -7.80 -8.28
N ALA A 381 -14.61 -8.98 -7.69
CA ALA A 381 -15.18 -9.36 -6.41
C ALA A 381 -14.25 -9.01 -5.23
N SER A 382 -13.80 -7.75 -5.14
CA SER A 382 -13.06 -7.21 -3.99
C SER A 382 -13.38 -5.73 -3.75
N SER A 383 -12.89 -5.21 -2.63
CA SER A 383 -12.72 -3.79 -2.40
C SER A 383 -11.73 -3.21 -3.41
N LEU A 384 -11.79 -1.88 -3.58
CA LEU A 384 -10.60 -1.11 -3.94
C LEU A 384 -9.90 -0.83 -2.62
N ILE A 385 -8.63 -1.21 -2.48
CA ILE A 385 -7.77 -0.64 -1.44
C ILE A 385 -7.47 0.81 -1.88
N PRO A 386 -7.62 1.83 -1.02
CA PRO A 386 -7.23 3.20 -1.35
C PRO A 386 -5.80 3.29 -1.90
N GLY A 387 -5.59 4.15 -2.89
CA GLY A 387 -4.35 4.26 -3.67
C GLY A 387 -4.33 3.37 -4.91
N ASN A 388 -4.94 2.17 -4.87
CA ASN A 388 -4.93 1.23 -5.98
C ASN A 388 -5.98 1.53 -7.07
N GLU A 389 -6.80 2.58 -6.94
CA GLU A 389 -7.88 2.88 -7.88
C GLU A 389 -7.40 3.02 -9.33
N HIS A 390 -6.26 3.68 -9.56
CA HIS A 390 -5.73 3.89 -10.90
C HIS A 390 -5.29 2.58 -11.57
N GLY A 391 -4.70 1.64 -10.80
CA GLY A 391 -4.37 0.30 -11.25
C GLY A 391 -5.62 -0.50 -11.66
N VAL A 392 -6.65 -0.52 -10.80
CA VAL A 392 -7.91 -1.21 -11.11
C VAL A 392 -8.63 -0.58 -12.29
N TYR A 393 -8.78 0.74 -12.34
CA TYR A 393 -9.43 1.41 -13.48
C TYR A 393 -8.65 1.22 -14.80
N ARG A 394 -7.31 1.14 -14.77
CA ARG A 394 -6.51 0.74 -15.94
C ARG A 394 -6.89 -0.66 -16.43
N VAL A 395 -7.01 -1.64 -15.53
CA VAL A 395 -7.42 -3.02 -15.86
C VAL A 395 -8.86 -3.08 -16.38
N ILE A 396 -9.82 -2.40 -15.73
CA ILE A 396 -11.21 -2.28 -16.19
C ILE A 396 -11.25 -1.74 -17.63
N ASN A 397 -10.54 -0.64 -17.91
CA ASN A 397 -10.53 -0.03 -19.24
C ASN A 397 -9.94 -0.94 -20.32
N LYS A 398 -8.90 -1.72 -20.01
CA LYS A 398 -8.34 -2.74 -20.93
C LYS A 398 -9.38 -3.82 -21.25
N LEU A 399 -10.05 -4.37 -20.24
CA LEU A 399 -11.05 -5.43 -20.38
C LEU A 399 -12.29 -4.98 -21.17
N ILE A 400 -12.81 -3.77 -20.88
CA ILE A 400 -13.94 -3.19 -21.63
C ILE A 400 -13.53 -2.96 -23.10
N ARG A 401 -12.28 -2.55 -23.37
CA ARG A 401 -11.75 -2.38 -24.74
C ARG A 401 -11.63 -3.69 -25.51
N MET A 402 -11.54 -4.84 -24.83
CA MET A 402 -11.61 -6.19 -25.42
C MET A 402 -13.05 -6.69 -25.60
N GLY A 403 -14.07 -5.87 -25.29
CA GLY A 403 -15.49 -6.23 -25.43
C GLY A 403 -16.05 -7.06 -24.28
N ALA A 404 -15.35 -7.13 -23.14
CA ALA A 404 -15.83 -7.88 -21.97
C ALA A 404 -16.89 -7.12 -21.17
N ARG A 405 -17.86 -7.85 -20.60
CA ARG A 405 -18.83 -7.34 -19.64
C ARG A 405 -18.20 -7.28 -18.25
N VAL A 406 -17.74 -6.11 -17.81
CA VAL A 406 -17.15 -5.92 -16.47
C VAL A 406 -18.23 -5.60 -15.43
N ILE A 407 -18.26 -6.39 -14.37
CA ILE A 407 -19.12 -6.25 -13.18
C ILE A 407 -18.24 -5.88 -12.00
N ASN A 408 -18.56 -4.80 -11.28
CA ASN A 408 -17.78 -4.28 -10.16
C ASN A 408 -18.70 -3.67 -9.07
N LYS A 409 -18.11 -3.15 -7.98
CA LYS A 409 -18.86 -2.55 -6.86
C LYS A 409 -19.79 -1.38 -7.26
N ASP A 410 -19.48 -0.69 -8.36
CA ASP A 410 -20.20 0.50 -8.82
C ASP A 410 -21.48 0.12 -9.59
N ASN A 411 -21.54 -1.08 -10.18
CA ASN A 411 -22.67 -1.55 -10.99
C ASN A 411 -23.41 -2.79 -10.44
N ALA A 412 -22.85 -3.50 -9.47
CA ALA A 412 -23.51 -4.62 -8.78
C ALA A 412 -23.04 -4.79 -7.33
N ALA A 413 -23.90 -5.35 -6.48
CA ALA A 413 -23.59 -5.69 -5.09
C ALA A 413 -22.75 -6.98 -4.96
N ILE A 414 -21.62 -7.06 -5.68
CA ILE A 414 -20.74 -8.25 -5.73
C ILE A 414 -19.60 -8.23 -4.68
N HIS A 415 -19.61 -7.26 -3.76
CA HIS A 415 -18.60 -7.05 -2.74
C HIS A 415 -19.19 -6.31 -1.53
N VAL A 416 -18.70 -6.64 -0.33
CA VAL A 416 -18.84 -5.89 0.92
C VAL A 416 -17.47 -5.80 1.59
N SER A 417 -17.22 -4.76 2.39
CA SER A 417 -15.93 -4.53 3.05
C SER A 417 -15.50 -5.68 3.98
N GLY A 418 -14.22 -5.74 4.29
CA GLY A 418 -13.68 -6.49 5.43
C GLY A 418 -13.60 -5.65 6.72
N HIS A 419 -13.63 -4.32 6.60
CA HIS A 419 -13.34 -3.34 7.67
C HIS A 419 -14.61 -2.57 8.07
N ALA A 420 -14.73 -2.24 9.36
CA ALA A 420 -15.88 -1.60 9.97
C ALA A 420 -16.15 -0.16 9.48
N ASP A 421 -17.39 0.12 9.11
CA ASP A 421 -17.86 1.49 8.80
C ASP A 421 -18.05 2.33 10.09
N GLU A 422 -18.23 3.66 9.97
CA GLU A 422 -18.34 4.60 11.10
C GLU A 422 -19.33 4.14 12.19
N GLY A 423 -20.48 3.59 11.80
CA GLY A 423 -21.53 3.13 12.71
C GLY A 423 -21.17 1.86 13.46
N GLU A 424 -20.37 0.97 12.88
CA GLU A 424 -19.84 -0.21 13.57
C GLU A 424 -18.76 0.21 14.58
N LEU A 425 -17.85 1.09 14.18
CA LEU A 425 -16.83 1.65 15.08
C LEU A 425 -17.46 2.41 16.25
N LEU A 426 -18.50 3.22 16.01
CA LEU A 426 -19.28 3.89 17.06
C LEU A 426 -19.87 2.90 18.08
N TYR A 427 -20.38 1.74 17.64
CA TYR A 427 -20.85 0.70 18.55
C TYR A 427 -19.69 0.04 19.31
N PHE A 428 -18.58 -0.26 18.62
CA PHE A 428 -17.41 -0.91 19.19
C PHE A 428 -16.77 -0.11 20.34
N TYR A 429 -16.49 1.18 20.13
CA TYR A 429 -15.94 2.03 21.20
C TYR A 429 -16.88 2.16 22.40
N ASN A 430 -18.20 2.25 22.18
CA ASN A 430 -19.20 2.26 23.26
C ASN A 430 -19.24 0.96 24.08
N ILE A 431 -18.80 -0.17 23.51
CA ILE A 431 -18.71 -1.48 24.17
C ILE A 431 -17.40 -1.65 24.95
N VAL A 432 -16.27 -1.17 24.40
CA VAL A 432 -14.94 -1.34 25.00
C VAL A 432 -14.61 -0.25 26.04
N GLN A 433 -15.08 0.98 25.83
CA GLN A 433 -14.88 2.15 26.71
C GLN A 433 -13.42 2.34 27.17
N PRO A 434 -12.44 2.43 26.25
CA PRO A 434 -11.03 2.53 26.59
C PRO A 434 -10.67 3.91 27.16
N LYS A 435 -9.59 3.99 27.94
CA LYS A 435 -9.07 5.28 28.43
C LYS A 435 -8.44 6.11 27.32
N CYS A 436 -7.63 5.47 26.49
CA CYS A 436 -6.97 6.04 25.32
C CYS A 436 -7.31 5.24 24.06
N ALA A 437 -7.33 5.92 22.91
CA ALA A 437 -7.54 5.30 21.60
C ALA A 437 -6.35 5.64 20.69
N MET A 438 -5.83 4.65 19.96
CA MET A 438 -4.77 4.82 18.96
C MET A 438 -5.25 4.23 17.64
N PRO A 439 -5.77 5.05 16.72
CA PRO A 439 -6.08 4.61 15.36
C PRO A 439 -4.86 3.93 14.71
N ILE A 440 -5.08 2.76 14.11
CA ILE A 440 -4.10 2.02 13.30
C ILE A 440 -4.73 1.63 11.94
N HIS A 441 -3.95 1.05 11.04
CA HIS A 441 -4.39 0.58 9.73
C HIS A 441 -5.09 1.67 8.90
N GLY A 442 -4.30 2.59 8.33
CA GLY A 442 -4.84 3.59 7.41
C GLY A 442 -3.98 4.83 7.16
N GLU A 443 -4.19 5.45 5.99
CA GLU A 443 -3.76 6.83 5.72
C GLU A 443 -4.22 7.82 6.81
N ASN A 444 -3.50 8.92 6.99
CA ASN A 444 -3.77 9.94 8.03
C ASN A 444 -5.23 10.44 8.08
N ARG A 445 -5.97 10.48 6.95
CA ARG A 445 -7.42 10.82 6.94
C ARG A 445 -8.27 9.79 7.68
N HIS A 446 -7.98 8.49 7.50
CA HIS A 446 -8.62 7.39 8.21
C HIS A 446 -8.31 7.45 9.72
N LEU A 447 -7.04 7.63 10.06
CA LEU A 447 -6.59 7.71 11.46
C LEU A 447 -7.28 8.86 12.20
N VAL A 448 -7.32 10.06 11.59
CA VAL A 448 -8.04 11.22 12.14
C VAL A 448 -9.54 10.95 12.26
N ALA A 449 -10.16 10.33 11.26
CA ALA A 449 -11.59 10.00 11.31
C ALA A 449 -11.92 9.02 12.45
N ASN A 450 -11.12 7.97 12.63
CA ASN A 450 -11.27 6.99 13.71
C ASN A 450 -11.04 7.63 15.10
N GLY A 451 -10.03 8.49 15.22
CA GLY A 451 -9.80 9.30 16.43
C GLY A 451 -11.00 10.21 16.78
N LEU A 452 -11.64 10.80 15.76
CA LEU A 452 -12.88 11.57 15.95
C LEU A 452 -14.08 10.69 16.32
N ILE A 453 -14.12 9.41 15.91
CA ILE A 453 -15.14 8.44 16.38
C ILE A 453 -14.93 8.14 17.87
N ALA A 454 -13.69 7.89 18.30
CA ALA A 454 -13.38 7.69 19.71
C ALA A 454 -13.87 8.87 20.58
N VAL A 455 -13.61 10.11 20.15
CA VAL A 455 -14.11 11.33 20.83
C VAL A 455 -15.64 11.40 20.86
N LYS A 456 -16.35 11.07 19.76
CA LYS A 456 -17.82 11.01 19.75
C LYS A 456 -18.39 10.04 20.80
N THR A 457 -17.65 8.99 21.16
CA THR A 457 -18.05 8.00 22.18
C THR A 457 -17.60 8.31 23.60
N GLY A 458 -16.85 9.39 23.83
CA GLY A 458 -16.48 9.87 25.17
C GLY A 458 -15.02 9.67 25.58
N VAL A 459 -14.14 9.22 24.69
CA VAL A 459 -12.68 9.30 24.90
C VAL A 459 -12.28 10.79 24.91
N ASP A 460 -11.46 11.20 25.89
CA ASP A 460 -10.98 12.59 25.94
C ASP A 460 -10.11 12.89 24.69
N PRO A 461 -10.28 14.03 23.99
CA PRO A 461 -9.41 14.40 22.87
C PRO A 461 -7.91 14.40 23.17
N GLN A 462 -7.49 14.57 24.43
CA GLN A 462 -6.08 14.46 24.85
C GLN A 462 -5.59 13.01 24.99
N ASN A 463 -6.51 12.05 25.02
CA ASN A 463 -6.24 10.61 25.12
C ASN A 463 -6.31 9.90 23.75
N VAL A 464 -6.54 10.63 22.66
CA VAL A 464 -6.45 10.09 21.30
C VAL A 464 -5.02 10.25 20.80
N VAL A 465 -4.35 9.12 20.61
CA VAL A 465 -2.97 9.04 20.13
C VAL A 465 -3.00 8.87 18.61
N LEU A 466 -2.91 9.99 17.88
CA LEU A 466 -2.52 9.97 16.48
C LEU A 466 -0.99 9.87 16.40
N ALA A 467 -0.51 8.88 15.67
CA ALA A 467 0.90 8.56 15.50
C ALA A 467 1.16 8.18 14.03
N GLU A 468 2.41 8.28 13.58
CA GLU A 468 2.87 7.83 12.26
C GLU A 468 3.89 6.68 12.41
N ASP A 469 4.23 5.98 11.33
CA ASP A 469 5.25 4.93 11.36
C ASP A 469 6.60 5.45 11.94
N GLY A 470 7.14 4.74 12.94
CA GLY A 470 8.33 5.14 13.68
C GLY A 470 8.08 6.04 14.90
N ASP A 471 6.85 6.49 15.16
CA ASP A 471 6.54 7.15 16.44
C ASP A 471 6.61 6.19 17.61
N VAL A 472 7.09 6.69 18.75
CA VAL A 472 7.24 5.93 19.99
C VAL A 472 6.23 6.40 21.00
N VAL A 473 5.26 5.54 21.30
CA VAL A 473 4.18 5.78 22.27
C VAL A 473 4.52 5.09 23.58
N ASP A 474 4.68 5.85 24.68
CA ASP A 474 4.77 5.27 26.02
C ASP A 474 3.38 5.25 26.69
N LEU A 475 2.92 4.06 27.08
CA LEU A 475 1.76 3.85 27.95
C LEU A 475 2.22 3.67 29.41
N TYR A 476 1.80 4.59 30.28
CA TYR A 476 2.19 4.60 31.69
C TYR A 476 1.02 5.04 32.60
N HIS A 477 0.66 4.21 33.59
CA HIS A 477 -0.49 4.43 34.50
C HIS A 477 -1.84 4.71 33.79
N GLY A 478 -2.05 4.16 32.60
CA GLY A 478 -3.29 4.36 31.84
C GLY A 478 -3.35 5.67 31.07
N GLN A 479 -2.21 6.33 30.83
CA GLN A 479 -2.04 7.42 29.88
C GLN A 479 -1.07 6.99 28.78
N ALA A 480 -1.46 7.11 27.52
CA ALA A 480 -0.61 6.88 26.36
C ALA A 480 -0.33 8.20 25.64
N ALA A 481 0.91 8.42 25.21
CA ALA A 481 1.30 9.59 24.41
C ALA A 481 2.54 9.29 23.56
N VAL A 482 2.65 9.93 22.38
CA VAL A 482 3.90 9.99 21.62
C VAL A 482 4.96 10.73 22.45
N VAL A 483 6.12 10.11 22.65
CA VAL A 483 7.25 10.67 23.43
C VAL A 483 8.48 11.02 22.57
N GLY A 484 8.39 10.78 21.26
CA GLY A 484 9.44 11.00 20.27
C GLY A 484 9.34 9.94 19.17
N SER A 485 10.26 9.99 18.19
CA SER A 485 10.18 9.17 16.98
C SER A 485 11.56 8.59 16.63
N VAL A 486 11.57 7.42 15.98
CA VAL A 486 12.78 6.77 15.43
C VAL A 486 12.74 6.78 13.90
N PRO A 487 13.88 6.66 13.21
CA PRO A 487 13.88 6.44 11.76
C PRO A 487 13.13 5.15 11.41
N CYS A 488 12.15 5.25 10.52
CA CYS A 488 11.39 4.14 9.97
C CYS A 488 11.16 4.43 8.48
N GLY A 489 11.86 3.71 7.59
CA GLY A 489 11.79 3.91 6.14
C GLY A 489 10.93 2.88 5.39
N TYR A 490 10.92 3.00 4.06
CA TYR A 490 10.45 1.95 3.15
C TYR A 490 11.60 1.01 2.82
N VAL A 491 11.47 -0.27 3.17
CA VAL A 491 12.46 -1.31 2.85
C VAL A 491 12.00 -2.05 1.59
N TYR A 492 12.48 -1.58 0.44
CA TYR A 492 12.12 -2.12 -0.87
C TYR A 492 12.66 -3.54 -1.12
N VAL A 493 11.88 -4.36 -1.84
CA VAL A 493 12.30 -5.66 -2.39
C VAL A 493 12.19 -5.65 -3.91
N ASP A 494 13.23 -6.16 -4.58
CA ASP A 494 13.33 -6.28 -6.04
C ASP A 494 14.01 -7.63 -6.35
N GLY A 495 13.21 -8.63 -6.76
CA GLY A 495 13.67 -9.99 -6.96
C GLY A 495 14.24 -10.65 -5.68
N ASP A 496 15.54 -10.93 -5.69
CA ASP A 496 16.28 -11.49 -4.53
C ASP A 496 16.87 -10.38 -3.62
N SER A 497 16.94 -9.13 -4.08
CA SER A 497 17.51 -7.99 -3.34
C SER A 497 16.51 -7.39 -2.35
N VAL A 498 16.99 -7.08 -1.14
CA VAL A 498 16.17 -6.56 -0.03
C VAL A 498 16.88 -5.38 0.63
N GLY A 499 16.29 -4.20 0.59
CA GLY A 499 16.85 -2.97 1.19
C GLY A 499 18.08 -2.40 0.47
N GLU A 500 18.48 -2.96 -0.68
CA GLU A 500 19.56 -2.41 -1.51
C GLU A 500 19.08 -1.23 -2.36
N LEU A 501 17.83 -1.27 -2.82
CA LEU A 501 17.20 -0.22 -3.62
C LEU A 501 16.85 0.98 -2.74
N THR A 502 17.11 2.19 -3.26
CA THR A 502 16.87 3.47 -2.55
C THR A 502 15.99 4.42 -3.36
N ASP A 503 15.39 5.43 -2.71
CA ASP A 503 14.62 6.50 -3.39
C ASP A 503 15.43 7.19 -4.49
N ASP A 504 16.72 7.36 -4.22
CA ASP A 504 17.70 7.94 -5.13
C ASP A 504 17.86 7.08 -6.40
N GLU A 505 17.56 5.78 -6.34
CA GLU A 505 17.55 4.85 -7.47
C GLU A 505 16.18 4.66 -8.10
N LEU A 506 15.09 4.74 -7.32
CA LEU A 506 13.74 4.88 -7.86
C LEU A 506 13.64 6.14 -8.73
N GLU A 507 14.21 7.26 -8.31
CA GLU A 507 14.28 8.48 -9.12
C GLU A 507 15.10 8.28 -10.40
N LYS A 508 16.23 7.56 -10.33
CA LYS A 508 16.99 7.16 -11.54
C LYS A 508 16.12 6.32 -12.50
N ARG A 509 15.31 5.38 -11.97
CA ARG A 509 14.36 4.58 -12.76
C ARG A 509 13.22 5.43 -13.34
N ARG A 510 12.62 6.35 -12.57
CA ARG A 510 11.59 7.30 -13.04
C ARG A 510 12.10 8.19 -14.17
N ILE A 511 13.32 8.74 -14.05
CA ILE A 511 13.97 9.52 -15.12
C ILE A 511 14.19 8.65 -16.38
N LEU A 512 14.66 7.42 -16.23
CA LEU A 512 14.85 6.51 -17.36
C LEU A 512 13.53 6.12 -18.06
N GLY A 513 12.45 5.90 -17.30
CA GLY A 513 11.14 5.54 -17.84
C GLY A 513 10.39 6.70 -18.52
N SER A 514 10.53 7.93 -18.00
CA SER A 514 9.80 9.11 -18.49
C SER A 514 10.59 9.95 -19.50
N GLU A 515 11.89 10.15 -19.28
CA GLU A 515 12.74 11.00 -20.10
C GLU A 515 13.72 10.23 -20.98
N GLY A 516 13.97 8.95 -20.67
CA GLY A 516 14.94 8.11 -21.39
C GLY A 516 16.39 8.48 -21.04
N PHE A 517 17.32 8.09 -21.93
CA PHE A 517 18.73 8.45 -21.75
C PHE A 517 19.42 8.86 -23.06
N VAL A 518 20.45 9.69 -22.88
CA VAL A 518 21.42 10.07 -23.91
C VAL A 518 22.79 9.58 -23.46
N SER A 519 23.43 8.75 -24.27
CA SER A 519 24.83 8.37 -24.05
C SER A 519 25.72 9.02 -25.10
N ALA A 520 26.93 9.42 -24.72
CA ALA A 520 27.88 10.07 -25.61
C ALA A 520 29.29 9.54 -25.38
N PHE A 521 29.91 9.01 -26.43
CA PHE A 521 31.20 8.34 -26.37
C PHE A 521 32.23 9.09 -27.22
N ALA A 522 33.31 9.56 -26.59
CA ALA A 522 34.46 10.16 -27.26
C ALA A 522 35.76 9.43 -26.87
N VAL A 523 36.69 9.36 -27.82
CA VAL A 523 38.08 8.95 -27.60
C VAL A 523 38.94 10.19 -27.86
N VAL A 524 39.81 10.51 -26.91
CA VAL A 524 40.75 11.63 -26.99
C VAL A 524 42.19 11.15 -26.90
N ASP A 525 43.10 12.07 -27.20
CA ASP A 525 44.51 11.99 -26.85
C ASP A 525 44.86 13.27 -26.09
N THR A 526 45.14 13.14 -24.79
CA THR A 526 45.46 14.30 -23.93
C THR A 526 46.91 14.79 -24.04
N GLU A 527 47.74 14.16 -24.87
CA GLU A 527 49.07 14.65 -25.24
C GLU A 527 49.03 15.51 -26.51
N SER A 528 48.36 15.04 -27.57
CA SER A 528 48.11 15.84 -28.78
C SER A 528 46.99 16.88 -28.63
N SER A 529 46.19 16.78 -27.56
CA SER A 529 45.00 17.61 -27.29
C SER A 529 43.89 17.48 -28.33
N ASP A 530 43.71 16.29 -28.91
CA ASP A 530 42.77 16.03 -30.01
C ASP A 530 41.68 14.98 -29.67
N VAL A 531 40.57 15.01 -30.42
CA VAL A 531 39.43 14.09 -30.29
C VAL A 531 39.49 13.06 -31.41
N VAL A 532 40.29 12.02 -31.19
CA VAL A 532 40.61 10.95 -32.16
C VAL A 532 39.37 10.15 -32.61
N SER A 533 38.29 10.08 -31.81
CA SER A 533 37.02 9.53 -32.28
C SER A 533 35.79 10.06 -31.56
N GLY A 534 34.69 10.24 -32.31
CA GLY A 534 33.41 10.72 -31.77
C GLY A 534 33.30 12.25 -31.72
N PRO A 535 32.42 12.81 -30.88
CA PRO A 535 31.52 12.11 -29.96
C PRO A 535 30.40 11.36 -30.69
N LYS A 536 30.29 10.05 -30.46
CA LYS A 536 29.15 9.24 -30.91
C LYS A 536 28.03 9.37 -29.88
N ILE A 537 26.93 10.02 -30.28
CA ILE A 537 25.75 10.25 -29.43
C ILE A 537 24.70 9.19 -29.80
N PHE A 538 24.24 8.43 -28.81
CA PHE A 538 23.12 7.50 -28.93
C PHE A 538 21.96 7.98 -28.06
N LEU A 539 20.78 8.01 -28.65
CA LEU A 539 19.50 8.25 -27.97
C LEU A 539 18.74 6.94 -27.82
N ASN A 540 18.10 6.75 -26.67
CA ASN A 540 17.12 5.69 -26.48
C ASN A 540 15.85 6.30 -25.83
N ALA A 541 14.67 5.93 -26.34
CA ALA A 541 13.38 6.58 -26.04
C ALA A 541 13.31 8.10 -26.35
N VAL A 542 14.13 8.58 -27.30
CA VAL A 542 14.06 9.95 -27.86
C VAL A 542 14.17 9.84 -29.38
N ALA A 543 13.09 10.17 -30.11
CA ALA A 543 13.02 10.04 -31.57
C ALA A 543 13.34 11.38 -32.24
N GLU A 544 14.54 11.51 -32.80
CA GLU A 544 15.05 12.72 -33.45
C GLU A 544 15.86 12.37 -34.72
N ASP A 545 16.00 13.32 -35.64
CA ASP A 545 16.80 13.18 -36.86
C ASP A 545 18.32 13.32 -36.57
N GLU A 546 19.15 12.47 -37.16
CA GLU A 546 20.61 12.51 -36.97
C GLU A 546 21.22 13.86 -37.40
N SER A 547 20.58 14.57 -38.33
CA SER A 547 21.03 15.88 -38.82
C SER A 547 21.13 16.94 -37.71
N GLU A 548 20.34 16.83 -36.66
CA GLU A 548 20.33 17.81 -35.57
C GLU A 548 21.52 17.66 -34.61
N PHE A 549 22.15 16.48 -34.58
CA PHE A 549 23.26 16.18 -33.68
C PHE A 549 24.59 16.74 -34.17
N VAL A 550 24.74 17.04 -35.45
CA VAL A 550 25.99 17.55 -36.05
C VAL A 550 26.54 18.75 -35.26
N LYS A 551 25.70 19.75 -34.99
CA LYS A 551 26.10 20.99 -34.29
C LYS A 551 26.51 20.78 -32.84
N VAL A 552 25.92 19.79 -32.14
CA VAL A 552 26.32 19.48 -30.75
C VAL A 552 27.53 18.54 -30.71
N ARG A 553 27.71 17.66 -31.70
CA ARG A 553 28.94 16.89 -31.88
C ARG A 553 30.13 17.84 -32.09
N GLU A 554 30.02 18.79 -33.02
CA GLU A 554 30.99 19.87 -33.25
C GLU A 554 31.27 20.70 -31.99
N GLN A 555 30.21 21.16 -31.30
CA GLN A 555 30.36 21.96 -30.07
C GLN A 555 31.07 21.20 -28.94
N ILE A 556 30.80 19.90 -28.79
CA ILE A 556 31.49 19.04 -27.82
C ILE A 556 32.96 18.88 -28.22
N THR A 557 33.27 18.54 -29.48
CA THR A 557 34.64 18.38 -29.96
C THR A 557 35.50 19.62 -29.69
N GLN A 558 35.02 20.80 -30.07
CA GLN A 558 35.74 22.05 -29.82
C GLN A 558 35.98 22.28 -28.32
N GLN A 559 34.97 22.06 -27.47
CA GLN A 559 35.10 22.30 -26.02
C GLN A 559 35.97 21.26 -25.31
N LEU A 560 36.12 20.06 -25.87
CA LEU A 560 37.10 19.06 -25.40
C LEU A 560 38.53 19.47 -25.81
N GLN A 561 38.75 19.83 -27.08
CA GLN A 561 40.04 20.32 -27.58
C GLN A 561 40.49 21.59 -26.82
N ASP A 562 39.61 22.58 -26.67
CA ASP A 562 39.87 23.82 -25.91
C ASP A 562 40.31 23.52 -24.47
N ALA A 563 39.66 22.57 -23.80
CA ALA A 563 39.98 22.20 -22.43
C ALA A 563 41.34 21.47 -22.34
N MET A 564 41.64 20.56 -23.28
CA MET A 564 42.92 19.86 -23.33
C MET A 564 44.08 20.83 -23.63
N MET A 565 43.91 21.76 -24.58
CA MET A 565 44.87 22.83 -24.85
C MET A 565 45.07 23.78 -23.65
N GLN A 566 44.06 23.93 -22.79
CA GLN A 566 44.16 24.65 -21.50
C GLN A 566 44.78 23.79 -20.35
N GLY A 567 45.23 22.57 -20.64
CA GLY A 567 45.92 21.68 -19.69
C GLY A 567 45.04 20.58 -19.06
N THR A 568 43.79 20.40 -19.49
CA THR A 568 42.87 19.41 -18.92
C THR A 568 43.20 17.99 -19.39
N ARG A 569 43.95 17.23 -18.60
CA ARG A 569 44.23 15.79 -18.84
C ARG A 569 43.31 14.82 -18.10
N SER A 570 42.33 15.32 -17.33
CA SER A 570 41.40 14.47 -16.58
C SER A 570 40.21 14.05 -17.44
N THR A 571 40.12 12.76 -17.77
CA THR A 571 38.98 12.15 -18.47
C THR A 571 37.65 12.44 -17.77
N TYR A 572 37.61 12.46 -16.44
CA TYR A 572 36.42 12.88 -15.67
C TYR A 572 36.03 14.35 -15.91
N GLN A 573 36.98 15.28 -15.96
CA GLN A 573 36.68 16.69 -16.26
C GLN A 573 36.17 16.85 -17.70
N LEU A 574 36.74 16.13 -18.65
CA LEU A 574 36.28 16.07 -20.04
C LEU A 574 34.86 15.47 -20.15
N GLN A 575 34.55 14.41 -19.41
CA GLN A 575 33.18 13.86 -19.28
C GLN A 575 32.20 14.89 -18.72
N GLN A 576 32.59 15.68 -17.72
CA GLN A 576 31.73 16.73 -17.15
C GLN A 576 31.49 17.90 -18.12
N ILE A 577 32.48 18.25 -18.96
CA ILE A 577 32.28 19.21 -20.07
C ILE A 577 31.24 18.64 -21.03
N MET A 578 31.46 17.45 -21.58
CA MET A 578 30.54 16.80 -22.52
C MET A 578 29.12 16.67 -21.95
N ARG A 579 28.97 16.34 -20.65
CA ARG A 579 27.67 16.29 -19.96
C ARG A 579 26.94 17.63 -19.96
N ARG A 580 27.65 18.73 -19.67
CA ARG A 580 27.09 20.09 -19.60
C ARG A 580 26.72 20.60 -20.98
N THR A 581 27.56 20.36 -21.99
CA THR A 581 27.31 20.77 -23.38
C THR A 581 26.11 20.06 -23.96
N LEU A 582 26.07 18.73 -23.83
CA LEU A 582 24.98 17.89 -24.30
C LEU A 582 23.67 18.18 -23.55
N GLY A 583 23.69 18.23 -22.21
CA GLY A 583 22.49 18.54 -21.42
C GLY A 583 21.97 19.95 -21.64
N GLY A 584 22.86 20.92 -21.85
CA GLY A 584 22.49 22.26 -22.26
C GLY A 584 21.82 22.29 -23.64
N TRP A 585 22.32 21.50 -24.60
CA TRP A 585 21.68 21.35 -25.92
C TRP A 585 20.30 20.70 -25.77
N VAL A 586 20.21 19.52 -25.13
CA VAL A 586 18.95 18.78 -24.92
C VAL A 586 17.89 19.65 -24.26
N SER A 587 18.21 20.33 -23.17
CA SER A 587 17.23 21.18 -22.47
C SER A 587 16.79 22.40 -23.28
N ARG A 588 17.68 22.99 -24.10
CA ARG A 588 17.33 24.13 -24.98
C ARG A 588 16.54 23.72 -26.22
N LYS A 589 16.76 22.51 -26.74
CA LYS A 589 16.28 22.09 -28.07
C LYS A 589 15.13 21.09 -28.00
N LEU A 590 15.18 20.15 -27.06
CA LEU A 590 14.16 19.12 -26.84
C LEU A 590 13.25 19.43 -25.63
N HIS A 591 13.66 20.36 -24.77
CA HIS A 591 12.99 20.75 -23.51
C HIS A 591 12.82 19.63 -22.46
N ARG A 592 13.39 18.44 -22.73
CA ARG A 592 13.46 17.28 -21.83
C ARG A 592 14.68 17.31 -20.90
N ARG A 593 14.70 16.42 -19.91
CA ARG A 593 15.80 16.16 -18.95
C ARG A 593 16.15 14.66 -18.82
N PRO A 594 16.50 13.96 -19.93
CA PRO A 594 16.96 12.57 -19.90
C PRO A 594 18.22 12.40 -19.04
N MET A 595 18.45 11.15 -18.61
CA MET A 595 19.73 10.79 -18.00
C MET A 595 20.86 10.93 -19.03
N ILE A 596 21.97 11.56 -18.64
CA ILE A 596 23.11 11.80 -19.54
C ILE A 596 24.32 11.01 -19.07
N VAL A 597 24.78 10.09 -19.94
CA VAL A 597 25.88 9.16 -19.70
C VAL A 597 27.06 9.51 -20.61
N PRO A 598 27.95 10.43 -20.19
CA PRO A 598 29.17 10.77 -20.93
C PRO A 598 30.26 9.73 -20.68
N VAL A 599 30.95 9.30 -21.73
CA VAL A 599 32.13 8.43 -21.64
C VAL A 599 33.24 9.05 -22.48
N VAL A 600 34.36 9.37 -21.84
CA VAL A 600 35.59 9.81 -22.51
C VAL A 600 36.71 8.84 -22.12
N ALA A 601 37.34 8.22 -23.11
CA ALA A 601 38.55 7.42 -22.98
C ALA A 601 39.76 8.19 -23.55
N ASP A 602 40.95 7.98 -22.99
CA ASP A 602 42.18 8.68 -23.38
C ASP A 602 43.25 7.67 -23.81
N LEU A 603 43.68 7.76 -25.07
CA LEU A 603 44.65 6.84 -25.67
C LEU A 603 45.99 6.83 -24.92
N ALA A 604 46.39 7.97 -24.34
CA ALA A 604 47.62 8.07 -23.56
C ALA A 604 47.59 7.26 -22.25
N GLN A 605 46.40 6.93 -21.72
CA GLN A 605 46.24 6.25 -20.43
C GLN A 605 46.03 4.74 -20.56
N ASP A 606 45.40 4.27 -21.64
CA ASP A 606 45.18 2.82 -21.84
C ASP A 606 46.41 2.10 -22.42
N VAL A 607 47.30 2.81 -23.14
CA VAL A 607 48.58 2.23 -23.60
C VAL A 607 49.51 1.89 -22.42
N GLN A 608 49.52 2.68 -21.35
CA GLN A 608 50.35 2.45 -20.16
C GLN A 608 49.92 1.25 -19.27
N LYS A 609 49.02 0.39 -19.76
CA LYS A 609 48.54 -0.82 -19.04
C LYS A 609 48.81 -2.13 -19.80
N GLN A 610 49.54 -2.12 -20.91
CA GLN A 610 49.85 -3.32 -21.70
C GLN A 610 51.35 -3.64 -21.85
N ASP A 611 52.23 -2.88 -21.20
CA ASP A 611 53.67 -3.16 -21.02
C ASP A 611 53.98 -3.58 -19.57
#